data_AF-A0A2V9EYN2-F1
#
_entry.id   AF-A0A2V9EYN2-F1
#
_cell.length_a   1.000
_cell.length_b   1.000
_cell.length_c   1.000
_cell.angle_alpha   90.00
_cell.angle_beta   90.00
_cell.angle_gamma   90.00
#
_symmetry.space_group_name_H-M   'P 1'
#
loop_
_entity.id
_entity.type
_entity.pdbx_description
1 polymer ?
#
loop_
_entity_poly.entity_id
_entity_poly.type
_entity_poly.pdbx_seq_one_letter_code
_entity_poly.pdbx_strand_id
1 'polypeptide(L)' 'MREAGEAFSAALQALTTRQAKALEDGVPIARVVRLPGADHYVYLSNEAGVLREMKFFLSTLQ' A
#
# COMPACT_ATOMS: atom_id res chain seq x y z
N MET A 1 -19.94 18.06 2.32
CA MET A 1 -18.53 17.86 2.72
C MET A 1 -18.21 16.40 3.04
N ARG A 2 -18.90 15.75 4.00
CA ARG A 2 -18.64 14.34 4.36
C ARG A 2 -18.81 13.34 3.21
N GLU A 3 -19.95 13.39 2.51
CA GLU A 3 -20.26 12.49 1.39
C GLU A 3 -19.23 12.56 0.25
N ALA A 4 -18.78 13.77 -0.10
CA ALA A 4 -17.72 13.97 -1.09
C ALA A 4 -16.36 13.37 -0.65
N GLY A 5 -16.05 13.46 0.66
CA GLY A 5 -14.85 12.83 1.22
C GLY A 5 -14.91 11.29 1.20
N GLU A 6 -16.08 10.73 1.49
CA GLU A 6 -16.33 9.28 1.41
C GLU A 6 -16.22 8.78 -0.05
N ALA A 7 -16.83 9.50 -1.00
CA ALA A 7 -16.75 9.19 -2.43
C ALA A 7 -15.31 9.23 -2.96
N PHE A 8 -14.54 10.26 -2.57
CA PHE A 8 -13.12 10.36 -2.93
C PHE A 8 -12.31 9.18 -2.37
N SER A 9 -12.52 8.84 -1.10
CA SER A 9 -11.82 7.73 -0.45
C SER A 9 -12.14 6.39 -1.12
N ALA A 10 -13.40 6.15 -1.47
CA ALA A 10 -13.81 4.94 -2.19
C ALA A 10 -13.20 4.85 -3.60
N ALA A 11 -13.17 5.97 -4.33
CA ALA A 11 -12.53 6.02 -5.65
C ALA A 11 -11.02 5.74 -5.58
N LEU A 12 -10.34 6.31 -4.58
CA LEU A 12 -8.92 6.06 -4.34
C LEU A 12 -8.65 4.59 -3.96
N GLN A 13 -9.48 4.01 -3.10
CA GLN A 13 -9.38 2.60 -2.72
C GLN A 13 -9.57 1.66 -3.94
N ALA A 14 -10.53 1.96 -4.80
CA ALA A 14 -10.77 1.19 -6.02
C ALA A 14 -9.59 1.30 -7.01
N LEU A 15 -9.03 2.50 -7.18
CA LEU A 15 -7.87 2.74 -8.02
C LEU A 15 -6.64 1.98 -7.53
N THR A 16 -6.27 2.16 -6.27
CA THR A 16 -5.11 1.53 -5.65
C THR A 16 -5.24 0.00 -5.61
N THR A 17 -6.46 -0.52 -5.47
CA THR A 17 -6.72 -1.97 -5.56
C THR A 17 -6.44 -2.52 -6.95
N ARG A 18 -6.86 -1.82 -8.02
CA ARG A 18 -6.55 -2.25 -9.39
C ARG A 18 -5.06 -2.19 -9.69
N GLN A 19 -4.37 -1.15 -9.21
CA GLN A 19 -2.92 -1.00 -9.37
C GLN A 19 -2.14 -2.11 -8.65
N ALA A 20 -2.51 -2.42 -7.40
CA ALA A 20 -1.92 -3.51 -6.65
C ALA A 20 -2.05 -4.85 -7.39
N LYS A 21 -3.27 -5.15 -7.86
CA LYS A 21 -3.52 -6.38 -8.62
C LYS A 21 -2.70 -6.44 -9.92
N ALA A 22 -2.62 -5.34 -10.67
CA ALA A 22 -1.82 -5.30 -11.89
C ALA A 22 -0.33 -5.56 -11.63
N LEU A 23 0.20 -5.07 -10.51
CA LEU A 23 1.59 -5.34 -10.11
C LEU A 23 1.80 -6.81 -9.76
N GLU A 24 0.92 -7.39 -8.94
CA GLU A 24 1.00 -8.79 -8.51
C GLU A 24 0.85 -9.75 -9.71
N ASP A 25 -0.07 -9.45 -10.64
CA ASP A 25 -0.26 -10.24 -11.86
C ASP A 25 0.95 -10.11 -12.81
N GLY A 26 1.61 -8.95 -12.85
CA GLY A 26 2.75 -8.68 -13.73
C GLY A 26 4.11 -9.11 -13.18
N VAL A 27 4.24 -9.24 -11.85
CA VAL A 27 5.46 -9.64 -11.15
C VAL A 27 5.10 -10.72 -10.13
N PRO A 28 5.14 -12.02 -10.51
CA PRO A 28 4.63 -13.11 -9.67
C PRO A 28 5.30 -13.27 -8.30
N ILE A 29 6.52 -12.73 -8.14
CA ILE A 29 7.26 -12.76 -6.87
C ILE A 29 7.02 -11.49 -6.01
N ALA A 30 6.31 -10.50 -6.54
CA ALA A 30 6.01 -9.27 -5.82
C ALA A 30 4.92 -9.52 -4.77
N ARG A 31 5.06 -8.85 -3.63
CA ARG A 31 4.06 -8.81 -2.56
C ARG A 31 3.69 -7.36 -2.30
N VAL A 32 2.42 -7.00 -2.49
CA VAL A 32 1.94 -5.64 -2.19
C VAL A 32 1.51 -5.56 -0.73
N VAL A 33 2.08 -4.61 0.01
CA VAL A 33 1.68 -4.31 1.38
C VAL A 33 0.74 -3.10 1.39
N ARG A 34 -0.44 -3.25 1.99
CA ARG A 34 -1.35 -2.12 2.26
C ARG A 34 -1.10 -1.56 3.65
N LEU A 35 -0.82 -0.27 3.72
CA LEU A 35 -0.52 0.45 4.96
C LEU A 35 -1.68 1.42 5.30
N PRO A 36 -2.58 1.07 6.23
CA PRO A 36 -3.69 1.94 6.60
C PRO A 36 -3.20 3.28 7.14
N GLY A 37 -3.82 4.38 6.69
CA GLY A 37 -3.48 5.73 7.16
C GLY A 37 -2.18 6.30 6.58
N ALA A 38 -1.46 5.58 5.72
CA ALA A 38 -0.32 6.13 5.01
C ALA A 38 -0.78 7.16 3.97
N ASP A 39 -0.05 8.27 3.89
CA ASP A 39 -0.21 9.30 2.87
C ASP A 39 0.85 9.15 1.77
N HIS A 40 1.02 10.19 0.94
CA HIS A 40 2.01 10.20 -0.13
C HIS A 40 3.46 10.01 0.37
N TYR A 41 3.76 10.46 1.59
CA TYR A 41 5.06 10.27 2.25
C TYR A 41 5.02 9.02 3.12
N VAL A 42 4.89 7.85 2.49
CA VAL A 42 4.63 6.55 3.12
C VAL A 42 5.53 6.24 4.33
N TYR A 43 6.83 6.55 4.25
CA TYR A 43 7.74 6.34 5.38
C TYR A 43 7.41 7.27 6.56
N LEU A 44 7.18 8.55 6.31
CA LEU A 44 6.90 9.53 7.37
C LEU A 44 5.55 9.28 8.04
N SER A 45 4.54 8.90 7.27
CA SER A 45 3.19 8.65 7.79
C SER A 45 3.03 7.26 8.42
N ASN A 46 3.90 6.30 8.12
CA ASN A 46 3.79 4.94 8.67
C ASN A 46 5.13 4.22 8.86
N GLU A 47 6.10 4.90 9.46
CA GLU A 47 7.48 4.43 9.65
C GLU A 47 7.54 3.03 10.26
N ALA A 48 6.81 2.80 11.35
CA ALA A 48 6.84 1.51 12.04
C ALA A 48 6.33 0.36 11.15
N GLY A 49 5.32 0.62 10.31
CA GLY A 49 4.82 -0.35 9.33
C GLY A 49 5.85 -0.65 8.25
N VAL A 50 6.44 0.41 7.67
CA VAL A 50 7.47 0.27 6.63
C VAL A 50 8.68 -0.48 7.15
N LEU A 51 9.22 -0.13 8.33
CA LEU A 51 10.39 -0.79 8.90
C LEU A 51 10.14 -2.27 9.20
N ARG A 52 8.94 -2.65 9.66
CA ARG A 52 8.59 -4.07 9.88
C ARG A 52 8.63 -4.85 8.58
N GLU A 53 7.99 -4.33 7.54
CA GLU A 53 7.87 -5.03 6.25
C GLU A 53 9.20 -5.08 5.50
N MET A 54 10.01 -4.03 5.58
CA MET A 54 11.37 -4.02 5.05
C MET A 54 12.26 -5.07 5.75
N LYS A 55 12.21 -5.15 7.08
CA LYS A 55 12.96 -6.19 7.83
C LYS A 55 12.51 -7.59 7.45
N PHE A 56 11.19 -7.82 7.35
CA PHE A 56 10.66 -9.10 6.89
C PHE A 56 11.16 -9.43 5.48
N PHE A 57 11.03 -8.51 4.52
CA PHE A 57 11.50 -8.71 3.15
C PHE A 57 12.99 -9.07 3.10
N LEU A 58 13.84 -8.29 3.77
CA LEU A 58 15.28 -8.54 3.82
C LEU A 58 15.61 -9.91 4.43
N SER A 59 14.84 -10.40 5.41
CA SER A 59 15.03 -11.74 5.98
C SER A 59 14.70 -12.89 5.03
N THR A 60 13.99 -12.62 3.93
CA THR A 60 13.67 -13.60 2.88
C THR A 60 14.72 -13.66 1.76
N LEU A 61 15.64 -12.68 1.71
CA LEU A 61 16.71 -12.64 0.73
C LEU A 61 17.86 -13.55 1.21
N GLN A 62 18.24 -14.52 0.38
CA GLN A 62 19.34 -15.45 0.63
C GLN A 62 20.69 -14.85 0.24
#